data_AF-A0A4Q3AAR0-F1
#
_entry.id   AF-A0A4Q3AAR0-F1
#
_cell.length_a   1.000
_cell.length_b   1.000
_cell.length_c   1.000
_cell.angle_alpha   90.00
_cell.angle_beta   90.00
_cell.angle_gamma   90.00
#
_symmetry.space_group_name_H-M   'P 1'
#
loop_
_entity.id
_entity.type
_entity.pdbx_description
1 polymer ?
#
loop_
_entity_poly.entity_id
_entity_poly.type
_entity_poly.pdbx_seq_one_letter_code
_entity_poly.pdbx_strand_id
1 'polypeptide(L)'
;MAFREKIAWVSFLSTVLIWGAFFIILTLTPHGVRGLAMLGPFIVATVAQAAVMIAAASIWAIGAPKEANAPADERDRAVGRRATGFAYLTLILGVVAVIVWLHFGLHGPD
;
A
#
# COMPACT_ATOMS: atom_id res chain seq x y z
N MET A 1 4.97 21.94 -1.71
CA MET A 1 4.35 20.68 -2.16
C MET A 1 2.89 20.71 -1.76
N ALA A 2 1.99 20.40 -2.69
CA ALA A 2 0.56 20.40 -2.43
C ALA A 2 0.21 19.37 -1.35
N PHE A 3 -0.84 19.61 -0.56
CA PHE A 3 -1.33 18.66 0.46
C PHE A 3 -1.49 17.24 -0.11
N ARG A 4 -2.09 17.12 -1.30
CA ARG A 4 -2.29 15.86 -2.02
C ARG A 4 -0.99 15.14 -2.36
N GLU A 5 0.03 15.88 -2.78
CA GLU A 5 1.35 15.35 -3.11
C GLU A 5 2.04 14.78 -1.86
N LYS A 6 1.97 15.50 -0.73
CA LYS A 6 2.52 15.03 0.55
C LYS A 6 1.87 13.72 0.99
N ILE A 7 0.53 13.65 0.92
CA ILE A 7 -0.21 12.44 1.27
C ILE A 7 0.12 11.27 0.32
N ALA A 8 0.28 11.53 -0.98
CA ALA A 8 0.67 10.51 -1.95
C ALA A 8 2.06 9.93 -1.61
N TRP A 9 3.04 10.78 -1.28
CA TRP A 9 4.37 10.33 -0.87
C TRP A 9 4.36 9.52 0.43
N VAL A 10 3.60 9.97 1.44
CA VAL A 10 3.46 9.22 2.70
C VAL A 10 2.78 7.87 2.43
N SER A 11 1.73 7.84 1.62
CA SER A 11 1.02 6.61 1.26
C SER A 11 1.96 5.63 0.55
N PHE A 12 2.72 6.10 -0.44
CA PHE A 12 3.68 5.27 -1.16
C PHE A 12 4.75 4.69 -0.22
N LEU A 13 5.43 5.54 0.55
CA LEU A 13 6.53 5.11 1.40
C LEU A 13 6.06 4.18 2.53
N SER A 14 4.95 4.53 3.19
CA SER A 14 4.37 3.67 4.24
C SER A 14 3.95 2.31 3.70
N THR A 15 3.31 2.28 2.52
CA THR A 15 2.89 1.03 1.88
C THR A 15 4.09 0.13 1.60
N VAL A 16 5.15 0.68 1.00
CA VAL A 16 6.38 -0.08 0.70
C VAL A 16 7.03 -0.60 1.97
N LEU A 17 7.18 0.23 3.00
CA LEU A 17 7.87 -0.16 4.23
C LEU A 17 7.08 -1.17 5.06
N ILE A 18 5.80 -0.91 5.29
CA ILE A 18 4.96 -1.72 6.19
C ILE A 18 4.63 -3.06 5.54
N TRP A 19 4.15 -3.04 4.30
CA TRP A 19 3.84 -4.29 3.60
C TRP A 19 5.11 -5.03 3.18
N GLY A 20 6.17 -4.32 2.81
CA GLY A 20 7.47 -4.94 2.55
C GLY A 20 7.98 -5.70 3.77
N ALA A 21 7.94 -5.11 4.95
CA ALA A 21 8.32 -5.78 6.19
C ALA A 21 7.42 -7.00 6.49
N PHE A 22 6.10 -6.87 6.33
CA PHE A 22 5.17 -7.99 6.48
C PHE A 22 5.52 -9.16 5.53
N PHE A 23 5.75 -8.88 4.25
CA PHE A 23 6.09 -9.93 3.28
C PHE A 23 7.47 -10.53 3.52
N ILE A 24 8.45 -9.77 4.01
CA ILE A 24 9.74 -10.33 4.45
C ILE A 24 9.50 -11.32 5.60
N ILE A 25 8.74 -10.95 6.63
CA ILE A 25 8.39 -11.84 7.75
C ILE A 25 7.68 -13.10 7.22
N LEU A 26 6.74 -12.95 6.29
CA LEU A 26 6.02 -14.07 5.68
C LEU A 26 6.97 -15.02 4.96
N THR A 27 7.93 -14.50 4.18
CA THR A 27 8.90 -15.34 3.46
C THR A 27 9.85 -16.10 4.39
N LEU A 28 10.25 -15.48 5.51
CA LEU A 28 11.12 -16.09 6.51
C LEU A 28 10.37 -17.07 7.42
N THR A 29 9.04 -17.00 7.49
CA THR A 29 8.26 -17.93 8.30
C THR A 29 8.14 -19.29 7.61
N PRO A 30 8.43 -20.42 8.29
CA PRO A 30 8.25 -21.76 7.71
C PRO A 30 6.80 -22.04 7.29
N HIS A 31 6.63 -22.69 6.14
CA HIS A 31 5.31 -22.94 5.54
C HIS A 31 4.31 -23.62 6.50
N GLY A 32 4.77 -24.60 7.28
CA GLY A 32 3.93 -25.38 8.20
C GLY A 32 3.31 -24.59 9.36
N VAL A 33 3.79 -23.38 9.65
CA VAL A 33 3.28 -22.54 10.75
C VAL A 33 2.61 -21.25 10.29
N ARG A 34 2.59 -20.94 8.98
CA ARG A 34 2.12 -19.63 8.48
C ARG A 34 0.65 -19.32 8.83
N GLY A 35 -0.25 -20.30 8.83
CA GLY A 35 -1.71 -20.15 8.91
C GLY A 35 -2.24 -19.04 9.85
N LEU A 36 -2.73 -19.40 11.04
CA LEU A 36 -3.23 -18.40 11.99
C LEU A 36 -2.11 -17.55 12.60
N ALA A 37 -0.86 -18.03 12.59
CA ALA A 37 0.28 -17.31 13.16
C ALA A 37 0.56 -15.99 12.41
N MET A 38 0.27 -15.92 11.10
CA MET A 38 0.44 -14.68 10.32
C MET A 38 -0.68 -13.65 10.54
N LEU A 39 -1.79 -14.01 11.19
CA LEU A 39 -2.86 -13.04 11.49
C LEU A 39 -2.37 -11.92 12.39
N GLY A 40 -1.56 -12.22 13.41
CA GLY A 40 -0.98 -11.21 14.31
C GLY A 40 -0.17 -10.17 13.55
N PRO A 41 0.90 -10.56 12.82
CA PRO A 41 1.68 -9.66 11.97
C PRO A 41 0.83 -8.90 10.95
N PHE A 42 -0.17 -9.54 10.33
CA PHE A 42 -1.07 -8.91 9.38
C PHE A 42 -1.92 -7.79 10.02
N ILE A 43 -2.49 -8.06 11.20
CA ILE A 43 -3.26 -7.07 11.97
C ILE A 43 -2.35 -5.90 12.35
N VAL A 44 -1.14 -6.18 12.84
CA VAL A 44 -0.15 -5.14 13.20
C VAL A 44 0.18 -4.28 11.99
N ALA A 45 0.48 -4.87 10.83
CA ALA A 45 0.76 -4.14 9.61
C ALA A 45 -0.43 -3.27 9.17
N THR A 46 -1.65 -3.81 9.25
CA THR A 46 -2.88 -3.09 8.89
C THR A 46 -3.13 -1.90 9.81
N VAL A 47 -3.03 -2.10 11.13
CA VAL A 47 -3.20 -1.03 12.13
C VAL A 47 -2.11 0.01 11.99
N ALA A 48 -0.85 -0.39 11.78
CA ALA A 48 0.27 0.52 11.55
C ALA A 48 0.04 1.38 10.29
N GLN A 49 -0.39 0.76 9.18
CA GLN A 49 -0.68 1.48 7.94
C GLN A 49 -1.79 2.51 8.16
N ALA A 50 -2.89 2.12 8.81
CA ALA A 50 -3.99 3.02 9.13
C ALA A 50 -3.53 4.16 10.04
N ALA A 51 -2.78 3.86 11.10
CA ALA A 51 -2.28 4.86 12.04
C ALA A 51 -1.35 5.88 11.37
N VAL A 52 -0.43 5.43 10.51
CA VAL A 52 0.47 6.33 9.77
C VAL A 52 -0.32 7.26 8.85
N MET A 53 -1.31 6.73 8.11
CA MET A 53 -2.13 7.54 7.22
C MET A 53 -3.00 8.54 7.96
N ILE A 54 -3.62 8.14 9.08
CA ILE A 54 -4.42 9.02 9.94
C ILE A 54 -3.54 10.13 10.52
N ALA A 55 -2.37 9.79 11.05
CA ALA A 55 -1.45 10.75 11.63
C ALA A 55 -0.97 11.77 10.57
N ALA A 56 -0.54 11.29 9.40
CA ALA A 56 -0.09 12.17 8.33
C ALA A 56 -1.19 13.09 7.83
N ALA A 57 -2.39 12.57 7.57
CA ALA A 57 -3.54 13.38 7.16
C ALA A 57 -3.86 14.45 8.21
N SER A 58 -3.88 14.08 9.49
CA SER A 58 -4.20 14.99 10.60
C SER A 58 -3.15 16.09 10.75
N ILE A 59 -1.86 15.74 10.79
CA ILE A 59 -0.75 16.70 10.93
C ILE A 59 -0.79 17.74 9.80
N TRP A 60 -0.91 17.29 8.55
CA TRP A 60 -0.92 18.21 7.42
C TRP A 60 -2.21 19.02 7.32
N ALA A 61 -3.35 18.46 7.72
CA ALA A 61 -4.62 19.18 7.71
C ALA A 61 -4.67 20.29 8.76
N ILE A 62 -4.09 20.06 9.95
CA ILE A 62 -3.97 21.08 11.00
C ILE A 62 -3.04 22.21 10.56
N GLY A 63 -1.92 21.89 9.90
CA GLY A 63 -0.95 22.88 9.44
C GLY A 63 -1.42 23.73 8.24
N ALA A 64 -2.32 23.20 7.40
CA ALA A 64 -2.80 23.88 6.20
C ALA A 64 -4.28 23.53 5.88
N PRO A 65 -5.25 23.95 6.72
CA PRO A 65 -6.65 23.51 6.60
C PRO A 65 -7.32 24.02 5.32
N LYS A 66 -6.93 25.19 4.80
CA LYS A 66 -7.45 25.72 3.53
C LYS A 66 -7.00 24.89 2.33
N GLU A 67 -5.75 24.41 2.34
CA GLU A 67 -5.22 23.55 1.28
C GLU A 67 -5.83 22.15 1.34
N ALA A 68 -6.05 21.62 2.55
CA ALA A 68 -6.69 20.31 2.74
C ALA A 68 -8.12 20.28 2.19
N ASN A 69 -8.85 21.39 2.29
CA ASN A 69 -10.21 21.54 1.76
C ASN A 69 -10.27 22.07 0.32
N ALA A 70 -9.13 22.40 -0.29
CA ALA A 70 -9.11 22.95 -1.63
C ALA A 70 -9.51 21.88 -2.67
N PRO A 71 -10.34 22.23 -3.67
CA PRO A 71 -10.64 21.31 -4.76
C PRO A 71 -9.38 20.97 -5.55
N ALA A 72 -9.33 19.77 -6.12
CA ALA A 72 -8.23 19.37 -6.99
C ALA A 72 -8.18 20.26 -8.23
N ASP A 73 -7.00 20.83 -8.49
CA ASP A 73 -6.69 21.64 -9.67
C ASP A 73 -6.80 20.80 -10.96
N GLU A 74 -6.92 21.46 -12.12
CA GLU A 74 -6.96 20.82 -13.43
C GLU A 74 -5.73 19.93 -13.66
N ARG A 75 -4.55 20.42 -13.25
CA ARG A 75 -3.30 19.66 -13.33
C ARG A 75 -3.35 18.41 -12.46
N ASP A 76 -3.80 18.51 -11.22
CA ASP A 76 -3.91 17.37 -10.30
C ASP A 76 -4.88 16.30 -10.84
N ARG A 77 -5.97 16.73 -11.49
CA ARG A 77 -6.92 15.82 -12.14
C ARG A 77 -6.30 15.10 -13.33
N ALA A 78 -5.57 15.82 -14.18
CA ALA A 78 -4.90 15.23 -15.34
C ALA A 78 -3.83 14.21 -14.91
N VAL A 79 -3.02 14.55 -13.92
CA VAL A 79 -2.04 13.63 -13.32
C VAL A 79 -2.73 12.44 -12.68
N GLY A 80 -3.80 12.67 -11.91
CA GLY A 80 -4.60 11.61 -11.28
C GLY A 80 -5.12 10.60 -12.29
N ARG A 81 -5.74 11.05 -13.38
CA ARG A 81 -6.23 10.16 -14.45
C ARG A 81 -5.12 9.31 -15.07
N ARG A 82 -3.98 9.93 -15.38
CA ARG A 82 -2.82 9.22 -15.96
C ARG A 82 -2.24 8.22 -14.96
N ALA A 83 -2.08 8.61 -13.70
CA ALA A 83 -1.58 7.76 -12.64
C ALA A 83 -2.51 6.56 -12.39
N THR A 84 -3.83 6.76 -12.40
CA THR A 84 -4.81 5.67 -12.28
C THR A 84 -4.67 4.64 -13.41
N GLY A 85 -4.43 5.09 -14.65
CA GLY A 85 -4.18 4.17 -15.77
C GLY A 85 -3.00 3.23 -15.50
N PHE A 86 -1.87 3.77 -15.05
CA PHE A 86 -0.70 2.96 -14.69
C PHE A 86 -0.97 2.09 -13.46
N ALA A 87 -1.58 2.63 -12.40
CA ALA A 87 -1.87 1.90 -11.17
C ALA A 87 -2.80 0.71 -11.44
N TYR A 88 -3.79 0.88 -12.32
CA TYR A 88 -4.73 -0.18 -12.70
C TYR A 88 -4.02 -1.31 -13.45
N LEU A 89 -3.15 -0.97 -14.41
CA LEU A 89 -2.33 -1.97 -15.11
C LEU A 89 -1.42 -2.72 -14.13
N THR A 90 -0.74 -2.01 -13.23
CA THR A 90 0.11 -2.62 -12.19
C THR A 90 -0.68 -3.58 -11.32
N LEU A 91 -1.88 -3.19 -10.87
CA LEU A 91 -2.76 -4.03 -10.06
C LEU A 91 -3.15 -5.31 -10.81
N ILE A 92 -3.63 -5.18 -12.05
CA ILE A 92 -4.03 -6.34 -12.87
C ILE A 92 -2.86 -7.28 -13.07
N LEU A 93 -1.69 -6.77 -13.46
CA LEU A 93 -0.50 -7.61 -13.67
C LEU A 93 -0.10 -8.34 -12.39
N GLY A 94 -0.17 -7.68 -11.23
CA GLY A 94 0.07 -8.32 -9.94
C GLY A 94 -0.93 -9.43 -9.62
N VAL A 95 -2.23 -9.18 -9.81
CA VAL A 95 -3.28 -10.19 -9.60
C VAL A 95 -3.09 -11.38 -10.53
N VAL A 96 -2.85 -11.14 -11.81
CA VAL A 96 -2.59 -12.21 -12.80
C VAL A 96 -1.34 -13.01 -12.42
N ALA A 97 -0.25 -12.35 -12.01
CA ALA A 97 0.96 -13.02 -11.56
C ALA A 97 0.70 -13.92 -10.35
N VAL A 98 -0.07 -13.46 -9.37
CA VAL A 98 -0.47 -14.27 -8.20
C VAL A 98 -1.32 -15.46 -8.62
N ILE A 99 -2.30 -15.29 -9.50
CA ILE A 99 -3.15 -16.38 -10.01
C ILE A 99 -2.28 -17.43 -10.72
N VAL A 100 -1.41 -16.99 -11.63
CA VAL A 100 -0.48 -17.87 -12.36
C VAL A 100 0.41 -18.62 -11.37
N TRP A 101 0.96 -17.93 -10.37
CA TRP A 101 1.78 -18.55 -9.33
C TRP A 101 1.01 -19.60 -8.53
N LEU A 102 -0.24 -19.33 -8.15
CA LEU A 102 -1.04 -20.28 -7.37
C LEU A 102 -1.44 -21.54 -8.17
N HIS A 103 -1.58 -21.44 -9.50
CA HIS A 103 -2.01 -22.56 -10.35
C HIS A 103 -0.85 -23.33 -10.97
N PHE A 104 0.26 -22.65 -11.29
CA PHE A 104 1.41 -23.22 -12.00
C PHE A 104 2.72 -23.13 -11.22
N GLY A 105 2.76 -22.42 -10.09
CA GLY A 105 3.94 -22.31 -9.26
C GLY A 105 4.36 -23.68 -8.76
N LEU A 106 5.52 -24.12 -9.24
CA LEU A 106 6.17 -25.39 -8.90
C LEU A 106 6.03 -25.69 -7.40
N HIS A 107 5.37 -26.80 -7.08
CA HIS A 107 5.57 -27.45 -5.80
C HIS A 107 7.08 -27.73 -5.68
N GLY A 108 7.76 -27.06 -4.74
CA GLY A 108 9.12 -27.45 -4.36
C GLY A 108 9.11 -28.88 -3.83
N PRO A 109 10.21 -29.65 -3.97
CA PRO A 109 10.25 -31.02 -3.48
C PRO A 109 9.94 -31.04 -1.98
N ASP A 110 9.03 -31.94 -1.61
CA ASP A 110 8.56 -32.19 -0.25
C ASP A 110 9.70 -32.48 0.75
#